data_AF-A0A427B219-F1
#
_entry.id   AF-A0A427B219-F1
#
_cell.length_a   1.000
_cell.length_b   1.000
_cell.length_c   1.000
_cell.angle_alpha   90.00
_cell.angle_beta   90.00
_cell.angle_gamma   90.00
#
_symmetry.space_group_name_H-M   'P 1'
#
loop_
_entity.id
_entity.type
_entity.pdbx_description
1 polymer ?
#
loop_
_entity_poly.entity_id
_entity_poly.type
_entity_poly.pdbx_seq_one_letter_code
_entity_poly.pdbx_strand_id
1 'polypeptide(L)'
;MEAESVGPPPRQRRRLLFHQISVLFLTFSAYAAFHASRKPPSIVKSVLGPEAPSSSSGGGGWPPFDGPRGPHRLGELDLAFLSSYSFGMYLAGHVADRVDIRRFLALGMLASGASTSAFGVAYWWGVHRLSFFLVVQVTSGLVQSIGWPCVVAVVGNWFGKSQRRGLIMGVWNSNTSVGNILGSIIASSVLDFGWGWSFLLPGLLITVVGAFVWAFLVSDPGDLGFESVTMEIEMNEPGVVELEDLDQAIGEEMGLLESKEMNEVDPVTAIGFLEAWRLPGVAPFAFCLFFSKLVAYTFLYWLPFYIRHTGTSAFCYFSFWGFT
;
A
#
# COMPACT_ATOMS: atom_id res chain seq x y z
N MET A 1 -22.38 -2.38 -47.31
CA MET A 1 -21.89 -1.05 -46.96
C MET A 1 -21.46 -1.15 -45.51
N GLU A 2 -20.25 -1.69 -45.30
CA GLU A 2 -19.66 -1.78 -43.97
C GLU A 2 -19.35 -0.36 -43.51
N ALA A 3 -19.93 0.03 -42.37
CA ALA A 3 -19.53 1.26 -41.71
C ALA A 3 -18.11 1.01 -41.18
N GLU A 4 -17.10 1.61 -41.83
CA GLU A 4 -15.79 1.80 -41.21
C GLU A 4 -16.04 2.42 -39.83
N SER A 5 -15.65 1.70 -38.77
CA SER A 5 -15.65 2.23 -37.41
C SER A 5 -14.55 3.30 -37.33
N VAL A 6 -14.89 4.50 -37.78
CA VAL A 6 -14.00 5.67 -37.68
C VAL A 6 -13.68 5.86 -36.20
N GLY A 7 -12.43 5.54 -35.84
CA GLY A 7 -11.95 5.69 -34.47
C GLY A 7 -12.16 7.12 -33.95
N PRO A 8 -12.16 7.32 -32.62
CA PRO A 8 -12.55 8.60 -32.03
C PRO A 8 -11.67 9.74 -32.58
N PRO A 9 -12.25 10.92 -32.87
CA PRO A 9 -11.52 12.05 -33.44
C PRO A 9 -10.26 12.39 -32.63
N PRO A 10 -9.19 12.90 -33.26
CA PRO A 10 -7.88 13.07 -32.63
C PRO A 10 -7.89 13.92 -31.34
N ARG A 11 -8.85 14.85 -31.21
CA ARG A 11 -9.07 15.61 -29.96
C ARG A 11 -9.60 14.74 -28.81
N GLN A 12 -10.49 13.80 -29.10
CA GLN A 12 -11.05 12.88 -28.11
C GLN A 12 -10.00 11.86 -27.65
N ARG A 13 -9.16 11.36 -28.57
CA ARG A 13 -8.00 10.51 -28.22
C ARG A 13 -7.02 11.21 -27.28
N ARG A 14 -6.68 12.48 -27.53
CA ARG A 14 -5.80 13.27 -26.63
C ARG A 14 -6.42 13.47 -25.25
N ARG A 15 -7.72 13.78 -25.18
CA ARG A 15 -8.42 13.92 -23.90
C ARG A 15 -8.45 12.61 -23.13
N LEU A 16 -8.70 11.48 -23.80
CA LEU A 16 -8.71 10.17 -23.15
C LEU A 16 -7.33 9.81 -22.58
N LEU A 17 -6.27 9.95 -23.39
CA LEU A 17 -4.88 9.70 -22.93
C LEU A 17 -4.51 10.58 -21.73
N PHE A 18 -4.91 11.85 -21.73
CA PHE A 18 -4.69 12.74 -20.60
C PHE A 18 -5.33 12.22 -19.31
N HIS A 19 -6.59 11.77 -19.37
CA HIS A 19 -7.27 11.25 -18.18
C HIS A 19 -6.72 9.89 -17.76
N GLN A 20 -6.37 9.01 -18.70
CA GLN A 20 -5.70 7.74 -18.42
C GLN A 20 -4.38 7.95 -17.66
N ILE A 21 -3.53 8.86 -18.15
CA ILE A 21 -2.26 9.21 -17.49
C ILE A 21 -2.53 9.86 -16.13
N SER A 22 -3.48 10.78 -16.05
CA SER A 22 -3.85 11.46 -14.81
C SER A 22 -4.35 10.49 -13.75
N VAL A 23 -5.21 9.54 -14.11
CA VAL A 23 -5.73 8.51 -13.21
C VAL A 23 -4.62 7.58 -12.75
N LEU A 24 -3.75 7.12 -13.64
CA LEU A 24 -2.58 6.31 -13.26
C LEU A 24 -1.68 7.06 -12.28
N PHE A 25 -1.37 8.33 -12.56
CA PHE A 25 -0.55 9.14 -11.67
C PHE A 25 -1.21 9.36 -10.31
N LEU A 26 -2.49 9.75 -10.28
CA LEU A 26 -3.21 10.02 -9.02
C LEU A 26 -3.37 8.76 -8.17
N THR A 27 -3.73 7.62 -8.77
CA THR A 27 -3.86 6.34 -8.06
C THR A 27 -2.50 5.80 -7.62
N PHE A 28 -1.45 5.97 -8.42
CA PHE A 28 -0.07 5.64 -8.06
C PHE A 28 0.37 6.46 -6.85
N SER A 29 0.23 7.79 -6.91
CA SER A 29 0.59 8.69 -5.81
C SER A 29 -0.24 8.40 -4.56
N ALA A 30 -1.53 8.09 -4.72
CA ALA A 30 -2.40 7.72 -3.61
C ALA A 30 -1.89 6.47 -2.89
N TYR A 31 -1.61 5.40 -3.62
CA TYR A 31 -1.17 4.15 -3.00
C TYR A 31 0.27 4.22 -2.48
N ALA A 32 1.15 4.98 -3.15
CA ALA A 32 2.46 5.32 -2.62
C ALA A 32 2.36 6.11 -1.29
N ALA A 33 1.41 7.04 -1.16
CA ALA A 33 1.19 7.79 0.08
C ALA A 33 0.66 6.91 1.22
N PHE A 34 -0.25 5.97 0.95
CA PHE A 34 -0.65 4.93 1.92
C PHE A 34 0.57 4.15 2.42
N HIS A 35 1.42 3.68 1.51
CA HIS A 35 2.64 2.96 1.89
C HIS A 35 3.62 3.82 2.68
N ALA A 36 3.78 5.10 2.31
CA ALA A 36 4.61 6.03 3.07
C ALA A 36 4.10 6.22 4.51
N SER A 37 2.78 6.36 4.71
CA SER A 37 2.18 6.48 6.05
C SER A 37 2.32 5.23 6.94
N ARG A 38 2.61 4.06 6.37
CA ARG A 38 2.80 2.79 7.11
C ARG A 38 4.23 2.60 7.64
N LYS A 39 5.19 3.39 7.17
CA LYS A 39 6.62 3.27 7.52
C LYS A 39 7.05 3.88 8.85
N PRO A 40 6.46 4.95 9.38
CA PRO A 40 6.91 5.55 10.63
C PRO A 40 7.07 4.58 11.80
N PRO A 41 6.15 3.61 12.05
CA PRO A 41 6.33 2.64 13.14
C PRO A 41 7.64 1.88 13.08
N SER A 42 8.08 1.39 11.90
CA SER A 42 9.31 0.61 11.79
C SER A 42 10.57 1.43 12.10
N ILE A 43 10.55 2.73 11.76
CA ILE A 43 11.66 3.65 12.04
C ILE A 43 11.66 4.06 13.51
N VAL A 44 10.51 4.48 14.03
CA VAL A 44 10.36 5.04 15.37
C VAL A 44 10.48 3.99 16.47
N LYS A 45 10.14 2.71 16.21
CA LYS A 45 10.42 1.59 17.14
C LYS A 45 11.86 1.59 17.65
N SER A 46 12.80 1.96 16.79
CA SER A 46 14.22 2.02 17.15
C SER A 46 14.50 3.02 18.28
N VAL A 47 13.65 4.03 18.47
CA VAL A 47 13.77 5.07 19.52
C VAL A 47 12.80 4.83 20.69
N LEU A 48 11.65 4.20 20.45
CA LEU A 48 10.65 3.95 21.50
C LEU A 48 11.06 2.83 22.46
N GLY A 49 11.76 1.80 21.97
CA GLY A 49 12.15 0.63 22.75
C GLY A 49 13.19 0.89 23.84
N PRO A 50 13.48 -0.10 24.70
CA PRO A 50 14.55 0.01 25.68
C PRO A 50 15.89 0.29 24.97
N GLU A 51 16.71 1.17 25.52
CA GLU A 51 18.05 1.43 24.96
C GLU A 51 18.91 0.16 24.97
N ALA A 52 19.80 0.04 23.97
CA ALA A 52 20.87 -0.94 24.04
C ALA A 52 21.76 -0.62 25.26
N PRO A 53 22.28 -1.63 25.97
CA PRO A 53 22.96 -1.47 27.27
C PRO A 53 24.26 -0.64 27.26
N SER A 54 24.64 0.00 26.14
CA SER A 54 25.89 0.75 25.95
C SER A 54 25.72 2.24 25.61
N SER A 55 24.51 2.80 25.52
CA SER A 55 24.33 4.25 25.32
C SER A 55 24.31 4.99 26.65
N SER A 56 25.42 5.66 26.99
CA SER A 56 25.55 6.53 28.18
C SER A 56 24.96 7.93 27.99
N SER A 57 24.10 8.14 26.98
CA SER A 57 23.52 9.44 26.63
C SER A 57 22.03 9.51 26.94
N GLY A 58 21.67 9.49 28.24
CA GLY A 58 20.59 10.26 28.89
C GLY A 58 19.17 10.39 28.27
N GLY A 59 18.79 9.65 27.23
CA GLY A 59 17.47 9.72 26.60
C GLY A 59 16.74 8.41 26.70
N GLY A 60 16.09 8.14 27.85
CA GLY A 60 15.32 6.91 28.05
C GLY A 60 14.30 6.69 26.92
N GLY A 61 14.00 5.41 26.63
CA GLY A 61 12.92 5.03 25.71
C GLY A 61 11.58 5.65 26.10
N TRP A 62 10.55 5.50 25.27
CA TRP A 62 9.27 6.15 25.51
C TRP A 62 8.29 5.20 26.24
N PRO A 63 7.79 5.52 27.45
CA PRO A 63 6.77 4.70 28.10
C PRO A 63 5.50 4.60 27.25
N PRO A 64 4.89 3.42 27.10
CA PRO A 64 5.12 2.18 27.85
C PRO A 64 6.05 1.16 27.16
N PHE A 65 6.89 1.61 26.23
CA PHE A 65 7.75 0.77 25.38
C PHE A 65 9.19 0.65 25.87
N ASP A 66 9.55 1.40 26.91
CA ASP A 66 10.89 1.53 27.49
C ASP A 66 11.28 0.38 28.44
N GLY A 67 10.31 -0.40 28.92
CA GLY A 67 10.55 -1.52 29.83
C GLY A 67 11.00 -2.83 29.14
N PRO A 68 11.29 -3.90 29.93
CA PRO A 68 11.68 -5.21 29.39
C PRO A 68 10.63 -5.86 28.48
N ARG A 69 9.35 -5.50 28.66
CA ARG A 69 8.23 -5.91 27.81
C ARG A 69 8.02 -5.00 26.59
N GLY A 70 8.87 -3.99 26.40
CA GLY A 70 8.81 -3.03 25.30
C GLY A 70 8.66 -3.67 23.92
N PRO A 71 9.54 -4.60 23.53
CA PRO A 71 9.41 -5.30 22.25
C PRO A 71 8.05 -6.02 22.10
N HIS A 72 7.57 -6.69 23.14
CA HIS A 72 6.24 -7.32 23.12
C HIS A 72 5.13 -6.29 22.90
N ARG A 73 5.18 -5.13 23.57
CA ARG A 73 4.21 -4.03 23.39
C ARG A 73 4.25 -3.44 21.99
N LEU A 74 5.43 -3.28 21.40
CA LEU A 74 5.58 -2.83 20.01
C LEU A 74 4.99 -3.85 19.01
N GLY A 75 5.16 -5.15 19.29
CA GLY A 75 4.51 -6.22 18.53
C GLY A 75 2.98 -6.23 18.65
N GLU A 76 2.43 -5.90 19.82
CA GLU A 76 0.97 -5.74 20.00
C GLU A 76 0.41 -4.63 19.10
N LEU A 77 1.15 -3.53 18.89
CA LEU A 77 0.75 -2.45 17.99
C LEU A 77 0.73 -2.88 16.52
N ASP A 78 1.73 -3.66 16.08
CA ASP A 78 1.77 -4.21 14.72
C ASP A 78 0.61 -5.16 14.49
N LEU A 79 0.36 -6.06 15.44
CA LEU A 79 -0.73 -7.02 15.36
C LEU A 79 -2.08 -6.31 15.33
N ALA A 80 -2.28 -5.27 16.15
CA ALA A 80 -3.50 -4.47 16.16
C ALA A 80 -3.76 -3.80 14.81
N PHE A 81 -2.72 -3.21 14.19
CA PHE A 81 -2.82 -2.63 12.86
C PHE A 81 -3.12 -3.69 11.79
N LEU A 82 -2.36 -4.79 11.74
CA LEU A 82 -2.48 -5.82 10.70
C LEU A 82 -3.82 -6.58 10.78
N SER A 83 -4.29 -6.90 11.99
CA SER A 83 -5.57 -7.58 12.20
C SER A 83 -6.76 -6.71 11.80
N SER A 84 -6.76 -5.44 12.23
CA SER A 84 -7.80 -4.48 11.85
C SER A 84 -7.78 -4.16 10.36
N TYR A 85 -6.60 -4.07 9.74
CA TYR A 85 -6.45 -3.90 8.30
C TYR A 85 -7.02 -5.09 7.51
N SER A 86 -6.74 -6.32 7.93
CA SER A 86 -7.27 -7.54 7.31
C SER A 86 -8.80 -7.56 7.34
N PHE A 87 -9.39 -7.29 8.51
CA PHE A 87 -10.84 -7.21 8.67
C PHE A 87 -11.44 -6.06 7.84
N GLY A 88 -10.82 -4.88 7.90
CA GLY A 88 -11.25 -3.70 7.16
C GLY A 88 -11.18 -3.87 5.65
N MET A 89 -10.20 -4.62 5.12
CA MET A 89 -10.04 -4.85 3.68
C MET A 89 -11.24 -5.62 3.10
N TYR A 90 -11.71 -6.64 3.82
CA TYR A 90 -12.90 -7.39 3.43
C TYR A 90 -14.14 -6.49 3.36
N LEU A 91 -14.35 -5.64 4.37
CA LEU A 91 -15.49 -4.72 4.40
C LEU A 91 -15.37 -3.61 3.36
N ALA A 92 -14.18 -3.03 3.20
CA ALA A 92 -13.94 -1.91 2.31
C ALA A 92 -14.21 -2.26 0.85
N GLY A 93 -13.90 -3.49 0.40
CA GLY A 93 -14.28 -3.94 -0.93
C GLY A 93 -15.80 -3.86 -1.17
N HIS A 94 -16.58 -4.45 -0.27
CA HIS A 94 -18.05 -4.44 -0.36
C HIS A 94 -18.66 -3.04 -0.28
N VAL A 95 -18.04 -2.13 0.48
CA VAL A 95 -18.50 -0.74 0.57
C VAL A 95 -18.13 0.01 -0.70
N ALA A 96 -16.91 -0.15 -1.22
CA ALA A 96 -16.42 0.51 -2.42
C ALA A 96 -17.32 0.27 -3.65
N ASP A 97 -17.93 -0.92 -3.74
CA ASP A 97 -18.86 -1.26 -4.84
C ASP A 97 -20.19 -0.50 -4.78
N ARG A 98 -20.55 0.09 -3.63
CA ARG A 98 -21.87 0.73 -3.39
C ARG A 98 -21.81 2.24 -3.25
N VAL A 99 -20.62 2.81 -3.14
CA VAL A 99 -20.40 4.23 -2.89
C VAL A 99 -19.57 4.84 -4.01
N ASP A 100 -19.59 6.16 -4.10
CA ASP A 100 -18.66 6.89 -4.96
C ASP A 100 -17.22 6.58 -4.54
N ILE A 101 -16.52 5.82 -5.39
CA ILE A 101 -15.18 5.28 -5.11
C ILE A 101 -14.14 6.40 -4.94
N ARG A 102 -14.30 7.53 -5.64
CA ARG A 102 -13.43 8.70 -5.51
C ARG A 102 -13.56 9.29 -4.11
N ARG A 103 -14.79 9.55 -3.66
CA ARG A 103 -15.06 10.12 -2.32
C ARG A 103 -14.63 9.14 -1.23
N PHE A 104 -14.90 7.86 -1.40
CA PHE A 104 -14.54 6.84 -0.43
C PHE A 104 -13.02 6.67 -0.29
N LEU A 105 -12.29 6.58 -1.40
CA LEU A 105 -10.83 6.57 -1.41
C LEU A 105 -10.26 7.81 -0.72
N ALA A 106 -10.71 8.99 -1.10
CA ALA A 106 -10.18 10.24 -0.57
C ALA A 106 -10.51 10.43 0.93
N LEU A 107 -11.73 10.08 1.40
CA LEU A 107 -12.02 10.06 2.84
C LEU A 107 -11.13 9.07 3.59
N GLY A 108 -10.90 7.88 3.01
CA GLY A 108 -9.96 6.91 3.55
C GLY A 108 -8.55 7.49 3.70
N MET A 109 -8.07 8.23 2.70
CA MET A 109 -6.77 8.90 2.74
C MET A 109 -6.69 10.01 3.79
N LEU A 110 -7.71 10.88 3.87
CA LEU A 110 -7.77 11.95 4.87
C LEU A 110 -7.83 11.38 6.29
N ALA A 111 -8.66 10.35 6.51
CA ALA A 111 -8.77 9.68 7.79
C ALA A 111 -7.47 8.93 8.16
N SER A 112 -6.79 8.33 7.18
CA SER A 112 -5.47 7.70 7.37
C SER A 112 -4.39 8.71 7.74
N GLY A 113 -4.42 9.89 7.13
CA GLY A 113 -3.53 10.99 7.50
C GLY A 113 -3.78 11.44 8.94
N ALA A 114 -5.04 11.68 9.29
CA ALA A 114 -5.44 12.06 10.64
C ALA A 114 -5.04 11.01 11.69
N SER A 115 -5.29 9.72 11.44
CA SER A 115 -4.94 8.66 12.37
C SER A 115 -3.42 8.46 12.51
N THR A 116 -2.68 8.55 11.40
CA THR A 116 -1.20 8.49 11.41
C THR A 116 -0.62 9.68 12.17
N SER A 117 -1.10 10.89 11.91
CA SER A 117 -0.67 12.09 12.64
C SER A 117 -1.05 12.02 14.12
N ALA A 118 -2.21 11.45 14.47
CA ALA A 118 -2.61 11.26 15.87
C ALA A 118 -1.61 10.38 16.65
N PHE A 119 -1.01 9.37 16.01
CA PHE A 119 0.07 8.60 16.63
C PHE A 119 1.28 9.50 16.94
N GLY A 120 1.68 10.35 16.00
CA GLY A 120 2.77 11.30 16.19
C GLY A 120 2.49 12.34 17.27
N VAL A 121 1.23 12.78 17.38
CA VAL A 121 0.82 13.80 18.36
C VAL A 121 1.03 13.36 19.81
N ALA A 122 1.07 12.05 20.09
CA ALA A 122 1.41 11.52 21.40
C ALA A 122 2.78 11.98 21.93
N TYR A 123 3.71 12.36 21.04
CA TYR A 123 4.99 12.95 21.42
C TYR A 123 4.81 14.28 22.15
N TRP A 124 4.14 15.25 21.53
CA TRP A 124 3.97 16.59 22.12
C TRP A 124 2.99 16.59 23.30
N TRP A 125 2.01 15.67 23.32
CA TRP A 125 1.08 15.52 24.44
C TRP A 125 1.61 14.67 25.60
N GLY A 126 2.81 14.08 25.49
CA GLY A 126 3.37 13.24 26.56
C GLY A 126 2.50 12.02 26.88
N VAL A 127 1.96 11.35 25.85
CA VAL A 127 1.06 10.21 26.06
C VAL A 127 1.84 8.94 26.35
N HIS A 128 1.58 8.35 27.52
CA HIS A 128 2.26 7.14 28.01
C HIS A 128 1.34 5.91 28.15
N ARG A 129 0.07 6.03 27.72
CA ARG A 129 -0.93 4.95 27.85
C ARG A 129 -0.94 4.06 26.62
N LEU A 130 -0.69 2.76 26.78
CA LEU A 130 -0.71 1.77 25.69
C LEU A 130 -2.04 1.76 24.92
N SER A 131 -3.16 1.95 25.63
CA SER A 131 -4.50 1.95 25.02
C SER A 131 -4.67 3.02 23.95
N PHE A 132 -4.02 4.19 24.10
CA PHE A 132 -4.03 5.24 23.08
C PHE A 132 -3.41 4.72 21.78
N PHE A 133 -2.20 4.15 21.87
CA PHE A 133 -1.49 3.64 20.71
C PHE A 133 -2.23 2.47 20.04
N LEU A 134 -2.85 1.58 20.83
CA LEU A 134 -3.68 0.49 20.30
C LEU A 134 -4.91 1.02 19.55
N VAL A 135 -5.66 1.96 20.13
CA VAL A 135 -6.84 2.54 19.48
C VAL A 135 -6.44 3.23 18.17
N VAL A 136 -5.39 4.04 18.19
CA VAL A 136 -4.89 4.71 16.98
C VAL A 136 -4.45 3.71 15.92
N GLN A 137 -3.80 2.61 16.28
CA GLN A 137 -3.39 1.57 15.34
C GLN A 137 -4.56 0.78 14.76
N VAL A 138 -5.58 0.46 15.57
CA VAL A 138 -6.81 -0.17 15.09
C VAL A 138 -7.55 0.76 14.13
N THR A 139 -7.73 2.03 14.50
CA THR A 139 -8.34 3.02 13.60
C THR A 139 -7.54 3.15 12.31
N SER A 140 -6.21 3.25 12.40
CA SER A 140 -5.32 3.35 11.24
C SER A 140 -5.42 2.13 10.32
N GLY A 141 -5.47 0.91 10.87
CA GLY A 141 -5.63 -0.29 10.07
C GLY A 141 -6.95 -0.32 9.30
N LEU A 142 -8.07 0.02 9.96
CA LEU A 142 -9.40 0.07 9.35
C LEU A 142 -9.52 1.12 8.24
N VAL A 143 -8.97 2.32 8.44
CA VAL A 143 -9.08 3.39 7.43
C VAL A 143 -8.10 3.16 6.28
N GLN A 144 -6.91 2.64 6.55
CA GLN A 144 -5.91 2.38 5.50
C GLN A 144 -6.24 1.17 4.63
N SER A 145 -7.10 0.26 5.08
CA SER A 145 -7.52 -0.90 4.29
C SER A 145 -8.42 -0.53 3.11
N ILE A 146 -8.99 0.69 3.11
CA ILE A 146 -9.78 1.24 2.00
C ILE A 146 -8.96 1.41 0.73
N GLY A 147 -7.67 1.73 0.85
CA GLY A 147 -6.83 2.15 -0.26
C GLY A 147 -6.80 1.16 -1.42
N TRP A 148 -6.35 -0.07 -1.17
CA TRP A 148 -6.13 -1.10 -2.21
C TRP A 148 -7.38 -1.42 -3.05
N PRO A 149 -8.53 -1.83 -2.48
CA PRO A 149 -9.71 -2.15 -3.27
C PRO A 149 -10.17 -0.95 -4.11
N CYS A 150 -10.09 0.28 -3.58
CA CYS A 150 -10.50 1.46 -4.31
C CYS A 150 -9.58 1.77 -5.50
N VAL A 151 -8.27 1.77 -5.30
CA VAL A 151 -7.35 2.10 -6.40
C VAL A 151 -7.34 1.04 -7.50
N VAL A 152 -7.48 -0.24 -7.14
CA VAL A 152 -7.57 -1.34 -8.10
C VAL A 152 -8.85 -1.23 -8.93
N ALA A 153 -9.99 -0.94 -8.31
CA ALA A 153 -11.24 -0.76 -9.04
C ALA A 153 -11.19 0.47 -9.97
N VAL A 154 -10.61 1.60 -9.55
CA VAL A 154 -10.42 2.77 -10.44
C VAL A 154 -9.52 2.43 -11.63
N VAL A 155 -8.38 1.78 -11.43
CA VAL A 155 -7.51 1.37 -12.55
C VAL A 155 -8.22 0.33 -13.44
N GLY A 156 -9.01 -0.57 -12.86
CA GLY A 156 -9.84 -1.53 -13.57
C GLY A 156 -10.84 -0.86 -14.51
N ASN A 157 -11.54 0.19 -14.04
CA ASN A 157 -12.50 0.96 -14.84
C ASN A 157 -11.85 1.59 -16.09
N TRP A 158 -10.59 2.02 -15.99
CA TRP A 158 -9.89 2.72 -17.07
C TRP A 158 -9.09 1.80 -18.01
N PHE A 159 -8.66 0.63 -17.56
CA PHE A 159 -7.70 -0.23 -18.29
C PHE A 159 -8.10 -1.72 -18.40
N GLY A 160 -9.30 -2.11 -17.95
CA GLY A 160 -9.71 -3.51 -17.79
C GLY A 160 -9.51 -4.43 -19.00
N LYS A 161 -9.61 -3.91 -20.23
CA LYS A 161 -9.52 -4.69 -21.50
C LYS A 161 -8.30 -4.33 -22.38
N SER A 162 -7.31 -3.61 -21.84
CA SER A 162 -6.16 -3.20 -22.65
C SER A 162 -5.16 -4.35 -22.86
N GLN A 163 -4.71 -4.57 -24.10
CA GLN A 163 -3.63 -5.52 -24.40
C GLN A 163 -2.32 -5.24 -23.64
N ARG A 164 -2.11 -4.01 -23.16
CA ARG A 164 -0.94 -3.60 -22.37
C ARG A 164 -1.19 -3.57 -20.86
N ARG A 165 -2.29 -4.18 -20.39
CA ARG A 165 -2.67 -4.20 -18.96
C ARG A 165 -1.57 -4.74 -18.05
N GLY A 166 -0.86 -5.80 -18.46
CA GLY A 166 0.25 -6.37 -17.70
C GLY A 166 1.37 -5.36 -17.43
N LEU A 167 1.88 -4.69 -18.48
CA LEU A 167 2.93 -3.67 -18.35
C LEU A 167 2.46 -2.46 -17.53
N ILE A 168 1.23 -1.98 -17.78
CA ILE A 168 0.66 -0.83 -17.04
C ILE A 168 0.52 -1.18 -15.56
N MET A 169 -0.02 -2.35 -15.23
CA MET A 169 -0.15 -2.82 -13.86
C MET A 169 1.20 -3.08 -13.21
N GLY A 170 2.19 -3.62 -13.93
CA GLY A 170 3.55 -3.83 -13.42
C GLY A 170 4.23 -2.52 -13.02
N VAL A 171 4.26 -1.55 -13.95
CA VAL A 171 4.81 -0.20 -13.65
C VAL A 171 4.01 0.48 -12.54
N TRP A 172 2.68 0.40 -12.59
CA TRP A 172 1.83 1.02 -11.57
C TRP A 172 2.05 0.39 -10.19
N ASN A 173 2.24 -0.93 -10.08
CA ASN A 173 2.44 -1.64 -8.82
C ASN A 173 3.76 -1.28 -8.11
N SER A 174 4.73 -0.69 -8.84
CA SER A 174 5.96 -0.14 -8.25
C SER A 174 5.70 1.00 -7.22
N ASN A 175 4.48 1.55 -7.20
CA ASN A 175 4.03 2.51 -6.19
C ASN A 175 4.31 2.05 -4.75
N THR A 176 4.24 0.74 -4.49
CA THR A 176 4.45 0.16 -3.16
C THR A 176 5.88 0.41 -2.71
N SER A 177 6.84 0.14 -3.59
CA SER A 177 8.27 0.34 -3.34
C SER A 177 8.59 1.82 -3.21
N VAL A 178 8.07 2.66 -4.11
CA VAL A 178 8.26 4.12 -4.04
C VAL A 178 7.73 4.69 -2.74
N GLY A 179 6.51 4.32 -2.34
CA GLY A 179 5.91 4.74 -1.08
C GLY A 179 6.71 4.29 0.14
N ASN A 180 7.18 3.04 0.14
CA ASN A 180 8.02 2.49 1.21
C ASN A 180 9.36 3.24 1.36
N ILE A 181 10.00 3.61 0.25
CA ILE A 181 11.24 4.39 0.24
C ILE A 181 10.97 5.81 0.75
N LEU A 182 9.97 6.50 0.19
CA LEU A 182 9.60 7.86 0.59
C LEU A 182 9.25 7.93 2.08
N GLY A 183 8.43 7.00 2.57
CA GLY A 183 8.05 6.95 3.99
C GLY A 183 9.25 6.72 4.91
N SER A 184 10.20 5.89 4.49
CA SER A 184 11.41 5.63 5.28
C SER A 184 12.33 6.84 5.33
N ILE A 185 12.56 7.50 4.19
CA ILE A 185 13.40 8.71 4.09
C ILE A 185 12.78 9.87 4.89
N ILE A 186 11.48 10.13 4.70
CA ILE A 186 10.79 11.21 5.41
C ILE A 186 10.85 10.94 6.91
N ALA A 187 10.48 9.74 7.36
CA ALA A 187 10.44 9.41 8.78
C ALA A 187 11.82 9.45 9.45
N SER A 188 12.88 8.98 8.79
CA SER A 188 14.23 8.98 9.35
C SER A 188 14.85 10.37 9.37
N SER A 189 14.64 11.19 8.32
CA SER A 189 15.22 12.53 8.20
C SER A 189 14.82 13.50 9.32
N VAL A 190 13.67 13.25 9.95
CA VAL A 190 13.12 14.13 11.00
C VAL A 190 13.19 13.52 12.40
N LEU A 191 13.78 12.35 12.54
CA LEU A 191 13.84 11.63 13.81
C LEU A 191 14.60 12.41 14.88
N ASP A 192 15.64 13.15 14.48
CA ASP A 192 16.46 14.00 15.35
C ASP A 192 15.70 15.19 15.95
N PHE A 193 14.60 15.63 15.32
CA PHE A 193 13.74 16.71 15.83
C PHE A 193 12.64 16.19 16.78
N GLY A 194 12.54 14.87 16.96
CA GLY A 194 11.53 14.20 17.78
C GLY A 194 10.69 13.21 16.97
N TRP A 195 10.46 12.03 17.53
CA TRP A 195 9.81 10.92 16.84
C TRP A 195 8.37 11.20 16.39
N GLY A 196 7.69 12.18 17.00
CA GLY A 196 6.36 12.61 16.58
C GLY A 196 6.32 13.15 15.14
N TRP A 197 7.39 13.81 14.70
CA TRP A 197 7.52 14.33 13.33
C TRP A 197 7.56 13.22 12.28
N SER A 198 8.16 12.08 12.62
CA SER A 198 8.26 10.91 11.75
C SER A 198 6.89 10.35 11.38
N PHE A 199 5.85 10.60 12.17
CA PHE A 199 4.46 10.26 11.88
C PHE A 199 3.68 11.43 11.28
N LEU A 200 3.90 12.65 11.79
CA LEU A 200 3.17 13.83 11.35
C LEU A 200 3.41 14.12 9.87
N LEU A 201 4.67 14.09 9.38
CA LEU A 201 4.96 14.43 7.98
C LEU A 201 4.37 13.42 6.98
N PRO A 202 4.54 12.09 7.13
CA PRO A 202 3.86 11.13 6.25
C PRO A 202 2.32 11.19 6.37
N GLY A 203 1.78 11.50 7.55
CA GLY A 203 0.34 11.74 7.75
C GLY A 203 -0.17 12.97 6.99
N LEU A 204 0.59 14.06 6.97
CA LEU A 204 0.28 15.24 6.16
C LEU A 204 0.42 14.95 4.66
N LEU A 205 1.43 14.18 4.25
CA LEU A 205 1.63 13.79 2.85
C LEU A 205 0.38 13.07 2.31
N ILE A 206 -0.10 12.02 2.99
CA ILE A 206 -1.30 11.29 2.54
C ILE A 206 -2.55 12.17 2.60
N THR A 207 -2.65 13.09 3.56
CA THR A 207 -3.77 14.05 3.62
C THR A 207 -3.78 14.97 2.39
N VAL A 208 -2.62 15.51 2.02
CA VAL A 208 -2.47 16.40 0.86
C VAL A 208 -2.78 15.63 -0.43
N VAL A 209 -2.18 14.46 -0.64
CA VAL A 209 -2.48 13.63 -1.82
C VAL A 209 -3.96 13.23 -1.84
N GLY A 210 -4.56 12.93 -0.69
CA GLY A 210 -5.99 12.64 -0.55
C GLY A 210 -6.87 13.81 -0.97
N ALA A 211 -6.48 15.05 -0.66
CA ALA A 211 -7.18 16.24 -1.15
C ALA A 211 -7.05 16.41 -2.67
N PHE A 212 -5.88 16.11 -3.25
CA PHE A 212 -5.72 16.08 -4.72
C PHE A 212 -6.59 15.00 -5.37
N VAL A 213 -6.65 13.81 -4.79
CA VAL A 213 -7.55 12.73 -5.25
C VAL A 213 -9.01 13.17 -5.15
N TRP A 214 -9.41 13.77 -4.03
CA TRP A 214 -10.75 14.31 -3.86
C TRP A 214 -11.08 15.35 -4.93
N ALA A 215 -10.14 16.21 -5.32
CA ALA A 215 -10.36 17.31 -6.26
C ALA A 215 -10.30 16.89 -7.73
N PHE A 216 -9.42 15.96 -8.11
CA PHE A 216 -9.05 15.73 -9.51
C PHE A 216 -9.27 14.31 -10.02
N LEU A 217 -9.46 13.31 -9.16
CA LEU A 217 -9.62 11.94 -9.63
C LEU A 217 -10.95 11.76 -10.36
N VAL A 218 -10.90 11.18 -11.57
CA VAL A 218 -12.08 10.71 -12.30
C VAL A 218 -12.14 9.20 -12.17
N SER A 219 -13.14 8.71 -11.44
CA SER A 219 -13.29 7.31 -11.08
C SER A 219 -13.76 6.43 -12.23
N ASP A 220 -14.61 6.97 -13.10
CA ASP A 220 -15.18 6.22 -14.22
C ASP A 220 -15.06 7.03 -15.52
N PRO A 221 -14.62 6.42 -16.63
CA PRO A 221 -14.59 7.09 -17.93
C PRO A 221 -15.99 7.56 -18.40
N GLY A 222 -17.05 6.87 -17.98
CA GLY A 222 -18.45 7.21 -18.24
C GLY A 222 -18.88 8.56 -17.69
N ASP A 223 -18.28 9.02 -16.57
CA ASP A 223 -18.53 10.35 -16.00
C ASP A 223 -18.16 11.48 -16.97
N LEU A 224 -17.28 11.21 -17.93
CA LEU A 224 -16.83 12.16 -18.95
C LEU A 224 -17.52 11.95 -20.31
N GLY A 225 -18.52 11.07 -20.38
CA GLY A 225 -19.18 10.68 -21.62
C GLY A 225 -18.28 9.88 -22.55
N PHE A 226 -17.18 9.30 -22.04
CA PHE A 226 -16.52 8.21 -22.74
C PHE A 226 -17.40 6.98 -22.48
N GLU A 227 -18.27 6.63 -23.43
CA GLU A 227 -18.83 5.28 -23.48
C GLU A 227 -17.69 4.28 -23.36
N SER A 228 -17.96 3.10 -22.82
CA SER A 228 -17.06 1.95 -22.85
C SER A 228 -16.85 1.49 -24.30
N VAL A 229 -16.28 2.35 -25.13
CA VAL A 229 -15.66 2.01 -26.39
C VAL A 229 -14.43 1.24 -25.96
N THR A 230 -14.66 -0.07 -25.81
CA THR A 230 -13.68 -1.14 -25.85
C THR A 230 -12.59 -0.70 -26.82
N MET A 231 -11.51 -0.12 -26.28
CA MET A 231 -10.41 0.38 -27.08
C MET A 231 -9.60 -0.85 -27.50
N GLU A 232 -10.10 -1.55 -28.50
CA GLU A 232 -9.29 -2.32 -29.44
C GLU A 232 -8.39 -1.31 -30.16
N ILE A 233 -7.29 -0.93 -29.51
CA ILE A 233 -6.17 -0.33 -30.22
C ILE A 233 -5.20 -1.48 -30.48
N GLU A 234 -5.48 -2.22 -31.55
CA GLU A 234 -4.45 -2.93 -32.29
C GLU A 234 -3.44 -1.88 -32.78
N MET A 235 -2.19 -2.01 -32.35
CA MET A 235 -1.07 -1.44 -33.09
C MET A 235 0.02 -2.51 -33.16
N ASN A 236 0.28 -2.92 -34.39
CA ASN A 236 1.12 -3.99 -34.88
C ASN A 236 2.63 -3.81 -34.55
N GLU A 237 3.31 -4.95 -34.43
CA GLU A 237 4.70 -5.33 -34.04
C GLU A 237 5.91 -4.67 -34.80
N PRO A 238 7.23 -5.03 -34.59
CA PRO A 238 7.85 -6.15 -33.83
C PRO A 238 9.12 -5.86 -32.96
N GLY A 239 9.42 -6.79 -32.03
CA GLY A 239 10.79 -7.27 -31.74
C GLY A 239 11.57 -6.66 -30.56
N VAL A 240 11.85 -7.46 -29.51
CA VAL A 240 13.19 -7.89 -29.01
C VAL A 240 12.98 -8.78 -27.77
N VAL A 241 13.81 -9.83 -27.67
CA VAL A 241 13.71 -11.03 -26.84
C VAL A 241 14.52 -10.92 -25.52
N GLU A 242 14.00 -11.61 -24.48
CA GLU A 242 14.63 -12.20 -23.28
C GLU A 242 15.29 -11.31 -22.20
N LEU A 243 14.73 -11.37 -20.98
CA LEU A 243 15.36 -11.84 -19.72
C LEU A 243 14.50 -11.46 -18.48
N GLU A 244 13.36 -12.11 -18.22
CA GLU A 244 12.50 -11.82 -17.04
C GLU A 244 11.87 -13.07 -16.37
N ASP A 245 12.58 -14.21 -16.32
CA ASP A 245 12.07 -15.49 -15.77
C ASP A 245 12.06 -15.60 -14.22
N LEU A 246 12.07 -14.51 -13.45
CA LEU A 246 12.00 -14.58 -11.98
C LEU A 246 10.99 -13.64 -11.30
N ASP A 247 10.55 -12.58 -11.99
CA ASP A 247 9.47 -11.68 -11.50
C ASP A 247 8.08 -12.08 -12.04
N GLN A 248 8.07 -13.04 -12.98
CA GLN A 248 6.90 -13.57 -13.68
C GLN A 248 6.00 -14.42 -12.76
N ALA A 249 6.54 -15.00 -11.67
CA ALA A 249 5.77 -15.83 -10.74
C ALA A 249 4.77 -15.08 -9.83
N ILE A 250 4.87 -13.75 -9.71
CA ILE A 250 3.96 -12.94 -8.88
C ILE A 250 2.97 -12.13 -9.74
N GLY A 251 3.33 -11.84 -10.98
CA GLY A 251 2.49 -11.11 -11.93
C GLY A 251 1.53 -11.97 -12.75
N GLU A 252 1.84 -13.24 -13.00
CA GLU A 252 1.06 -14.08 -13.92
C GLU A 252 -0.25 -14.64 -13.36
N GLU A 253 -0.40 -14.76 -12.05
CA GLU A 253 -1.61 -15.38 -11.49
C GLU A 253 -2.85 -14.46 -11.51
N MET A 254 -2.69 -13.18 -11.87
CA MET A 254 -3.82 -12.25 -12.06
C MET A 254 -4.29 -12.16 -13.53
N GLY A 255 -3.59 -12.81 -14.48
CA GLY A 255 -3.89 -12.76 -15.92
C GLY A 255 -4.36 -14.09 -16.54
N LEU A 256 -4.16 -15.22 -15.87
CA LEU A 256 -4.31 -16.56 -16.49
C LEU A 256 -5.71 -17.21 -16.36
N LEU A 257 -6.73 -16.48 -15.90
CA LEU A 257 -8.11 -16.99 -15.81
C LEU A 257 -9.04 -16.50 -16.93
N GLU A 258 -8.56 -15.66 -17.86
CA GLU A 258 -9.43 -15.10 -18.92
C GLU A 258 -9.40 -15.89 -20.24
N SER A 259 -8.59 -16.95 -20.35
CA SER A 259 -8.52 -17.78 -21.56
C SER A 259 -8.81 -19.25 -21.28
N LYS A 260 -10.06 -19.56 -20.91
CA LYS A 260 -10.63 -20.87 -21.22
C LYS A 260 -12.11 -20.70 -21.55
N GLU A 261 -12.40 -21.00 -22.82
CA GLU A 261 -13.69 -20.89 -23.50
C GLU A 261 -14.90 -21.21 -22.62
N MET A 262 -15.88 -20.30 -22.60
CA MET A 262 -17.27 -20.68 -22.43
C MET A 262 -18.12 -19.86 -23.40
N ASN A 263 -18.67 -20.56 -24.38
CA ASN A 263 -19.81 -20.11 -25.16
C ASN A 263 -20.99 -19.81 -24.22
N GLU A 264 -21.83 -18.87 -24.65
CA GLU A 264 -23.12 -18.47 -24.10
C GLU A 264 -23.15 -17.59 -22.84
N VAL A 265 -23.94 -16.52 -22.98
CA VAL A 265 -24.17 -15.42 -22.06
C VAL A 265 -25.08 -15.88 -20.94
N ASP A 266 -24.53 -16.12 -19.75
CA ASP A 266 -25.28 -16.05 -18.49
C ASP A 266 -24.71 -14.92 -17.62
N PRO A 267 -25.55 -14.14 -16.92
CA PRO A 267 -25.07 -13.06 -16.06
C PRO A 267 -24.19 -13.68 -14.95
N VAL A 268 -22.91 -13.33 -14.95
CA VAL A 268 -21.90 -13.83 -14.00
C VAL A 268 -22.42 -13.64 -12.57
N THR A 269 -22.90 -14.73 -11.97
CA THR A 269 -23.23 -14.77 -10.55
C THR A 269 -21.92 -14.63 -9.79
N ALA A 270 -21.84 -13.63 -8.91
CA ALA A 270 -20.66 -13.43 -8.07
C ALA A 270 -20.42 -14.68 -7.21
N ILE A 271 -19.25 -15.30 -7.37
CA ILE A 271 -18.87 -16.51 -6.63
C ILE A 271 -18.75 -16.17 -5.14
N GLY A 272 -19.40 -16.95 -4.28
CA GLY A 272 -19.33 -16.77 -2.82
C GLY A 272 -17.96 -17.14 -2.25
N PHE A 273 -17.59 -16.61 -1.08
CA PHE A 273 -16.29 -16.88 -0.44
C PHE A 273 -16.00 -18.39 -0.28
N LEU A 274 -16.98 -19.16 0.18
CA LEU A 274 -16.81 -20.59 0.41
C LEU A 274 -16.64 -21.38 -0.90
N GLU A 275 -17.25 -20.89 -1.96
CA GLU A 275 -17.15 -21.48 -3.29
C GLU A 275 -15.78 -21.16 -3.91
N ALA A 276 -15.31 -19.92 -3.77
CA ALA A 276 -13.96 -19.51 -4.17
C ALA A 276 -12.88 -20.31 -3.40
N TRP A 277 -13.05 -20.55 -2.10
CA TRP A 277 -12.10 -21.34 -1.30
C TRP A 277 -11.99 -22.81 -1.74
N ARG A 278 -13.07 -23.37 -2.29
CA ARG A 278 -13.12 -24.76 -2.77
C ARG A 278 -12.50 -24.94 -4.15
N LEU A 279 -12.17 -23.86 -4.85
CA LEU A 279 -11.53 -23.95 -6.16
C LEU A 279 -10.13 -24.58 -6.03
N PRO A 280 -9.77 -25.49 -6.96
CA PRO A 280 -8.46 -26.14 -6.94
C PRO A 280 -7.35 -25.09 -7.10
N GLY A 281 -6.33 -25.15 -6.23
CA GLY A 281 -5.20 -24.22 -6.26
C GLY A 281 -5.33 -23.00 -5.33
N VAL A 282 -6.55 -22.57 -4.96
CA VAL A 282 -6.75 -21.36 -4.13
C VAL A 282 -6.17 -21.53 -2.73
N ALA A 283 -6.48 -22.63 -2.04
CA ALA A 283 -5.95 -22.89 -0.70
C ALA A 283 -4.41 -22.98 -0.65
N PRO A 284 -3.71 -23.78 -1.50
CA PRO A 284 -2.25 -23.82 -1.48
C PRO A 284 -1.61 -22.48 -1.86
N PHE A 285 -2.19 -21.74 -2.81
CA PHE A 285 -1.70 -20.39 -3.14
C PHE A 285 -1.87 -19.42 -1.97
N ALA A 286 -3.02 -19.43 -1.29
CA ALA A 286 -3.26 -18.61 -0.11
C ALA A 286 -2.26 -18.90 1.03
N PHE A 287 -1.92 -20.17 1.27
CA PHE A 287 -0.88 -20.53 2.24
C PHE A 287 0.52 -20.07 1.81
N CYS A 288 0.86 -20.19 0.52
CA CYS A 288 2.13 -19.68 -0.01
C CYS A 288 2.25 -18.16 0.20
N LEU A 289 1.21 -17.41 -0.18
CA LEU A 289 1.14 -15.97 0.05
C LEU A 289 1.23 -15.60 1.53
N PHE A 290 0.57 -16.36 2.40
CA PHE A 290 0.63 -16.14 3.85
C PHE A 290 2.07 -16.21 4.36
N PHE A 291 2.81 -17.29 4.04
CA PHE A 291 4.20 -17.44 4.50
C PHE A 291 5.14 -16.41 3.86
N SER A 292 4.98 -16.14 2.57
CA SER A 292 5.78 -15.12 1.87
C SER A 292 5.59 -13.72 2.50
N LYS A 293 4.34 -13.34 2.77
CA LYS A 293 4.04 -12.05 3.43
C LYS A 293 4.50 -12.01 4.88
N LEU A 294 4.38 -13.11 5.62
CA LEU A 294 4.86 -13.21 7.01
C LEU A 294 6.35 -12.87 7.10
N VAL A 295 7.18 -13.51 6.26
CA VAL A 295 8.62 -13.27 6.23
C VAL A 295 8.91 -11.81 5.84
N ALA A 296 8.30 -11.32 4.76
CA ALA A 296 8.51 -9.96 4.27
C ALA A 296 8.15 -8.89 5.31
N TYR A 297 6.98 -8.99 5.96
CA TYR A 297 6.56 -8.01 6.97
C TYR A 297 7.39 -8.06 8.24
N THR A 298 7.86 -9.25 8.64
CA THR A 298 8.77 -9.38 9.78
C THR A 298 10.04 -8.55 9.54
N PHE A 299 10.68 -8.72 8.38
CA PHE A 299 11.84 -7.89 8.03
C PHE A 299 11.48 -6.42 7.94
N LEU A 300 10.43 -6.04 7.20
CA LEU A 300 10.10 -4.62 7.02
C LEU A 300 9.76 -3.87 8.33
N TYR A 301 9.15 -4.53 9.30
CA TYR A 301 8.74 -3.89 10.56
C TYR A 301 9.81 -3.91 11.64
N TRP A 302 10.70 -4.91 11.62
CA TRP A 302 11.66 -5.14 12.69
C TRP A 302 13.11 -4.90 12.29
N LEU A 303 13.43 -4.80 11.00
CA LEU A 303 14.80 -4.60 10.53
C LEU A 303 15.47 -3.36 11.13
N PRO A 304 14.86 -2.15 11.13
CA PRO A 304 15.53 -0.98 11.70
C PRO A 304 15.78 -1.12 13.20
N PHE A 305 14.83 -1.71 13.93
CA PHE A 305 14.95 -2.01 15.34
C PHE A 305 16.10 -3.01 15.60
N TYR A 306 16.14 -4.10 14.84
CA TYR A 306 17.13 -5.17 14.98
C TYR A 306 18.56 -4.69 14.70
N ILE A 307 18.75 -3.91 13.61
CA ILE A 307 20.07 -3.34 13.27
C ILE A 307 20.59 -2.44 14.40
N ARG A 308 19.73 -1.62 15.02
CA ARG A 308 20.14 -0.75 16.13
C ARG A 308 20.55 -1.54 17.39
N HIS A 309 19.85 -2.63 17.69
CA HIS A 309 20.10 -3.43 18.89
C HIS A 309 21.27 -4.41 18.74
N THR A 310 21.54 -4.91 17.52
CA THR A 310 22.59 -5.91 17.26
C THR A 310 23.83 -5.34 16.62
N GLY A 311 23.71 -4.27 15.83
CA GLY A 311 24.82 -3.62 15.13
C GLY A 311 25.82 -2.97 16.08
N THR A 312 25.38 -2.48 17.24
CA THR A 312 26.26 -2.00 18.31
C THR A 312 27.05 -3.14 18.95
N SER A 313 26.46 -4.33 19.08
CA SER A 313 27.18 -5.52 19.57
C SER A 313 28.22 -6.00 18.55
N ALA A 314 27.88 -6.06 17.27
CA ALA A 314 28.80 -6.52 16.22
C ALA A 314 30.02 -5.59 16.03
N PHE A 315 29.82 -4.27 16.08
CA PHE A 315 30.93 -3.31 16.04
C PHE A 315 31.81 -3.39 17.29
N CYS A 316 31.20 -3.61 18.46
CA CYS A 316 31.95 -3.80 19.70
C CYS A 316 32.77 -5.10 19.70
N TYR A 317 32.26 -6.18 19.09
CA TYR A 317 33.04 -7.41 18.88
C TYR A 317 34.18 -7.22 17.87
N PHE A 318 33.97 -6.43 16.82
CA PHE A 318 35.04 -6.10 15.86
C PHE A 318 36.13 -5.20 16.46
N SER A 319 35.77 -4.26 17.34
CA SER A 319 36.76 -3.46 18.09
C SER A 319 37.46 -4.26 19.19
N PHE A 320 36.83 -5.32 19.72
CA PHE A 320 37.45 -6.21 20.71
C PHE A 320 38.42 -7.22 20.05
N TRP A 321 38.19 -7.59 18.78
CA TRP A 321 39.13 -8.35 17.94
C TRP A 321 39.98 -7.42 17.10
N GLY A 322 40.87 -6.67 17.77
CA GLY A 322 41.74 -5.67 17.18
C GLY A 322 42.38 -6.05 15.84
N PHE A 323 41.79 -5.55 14.76
CA PHE A 323 42.46 -5.32 13.49
C PHE A 323 42.60 -3.80 13.34
N THR A 324 43.79 -3.31 13.68
CA THR A 324 44.36 -2.04 13.19
C THR A 324 44.62 -2.12 11.69
#